data_AF-A0A4E0S3B2-F1
#
_entry.id   AF-A0A4E0S3B2-F1
#
_cell.length_a   1.000
_cell.length_b   1.000
_cell.length_c   1.000
_cell.angle_alpha   90.00
_cell.angle_beta   90.00
_cell.angle_gamma   90.00
#
_symmetry.space_group_name_H-M   'P 1'
#
loop_
_entity.id
_entity.type
_entity.pdbx_description
1 polymer ?
#
loop_
_entity_poly.entity_id
_entity_poly.type
_entity_poly.pdbx_seq_one_letter_code
_entity_poly.pdbx_strand_id
1 'polypeptide(L)'
;MEWDTRLEDSKSEYYKKMSTSVCIFLLKVTRYSGSVALRKVSCKFRGFRRGSVQTFVDAVAETTPSVAPTELQVTVSLINGIQNYVRSNESKNDTQFIFSLSNPIQVADNTPDKRCANYSSHCSPNARCEDVNGGFLCSCENFWSDTNRTLPGRECRLSDEAIALIFVAILAFTAIIIFVIIAAIYLNRFRYA
;
A
#
# COMPACT_ATOMS: atom_id res chain seq x y z
N MET A 1 -17.52 -32.81 -8.15
CA MET A 1 -18.92 -32.41 -8.37
C MET A 1 -19.24 -32.67 -9.84
N GLU A 2 -20.41 -33.22 -10.14
CA GLU A 2 -20.84 -33.47 -11.53
C GLU A 2 -21.15 -32.15 -12.23
N TRP A 3 -20.87 -32.06 -13.53
CA TRP A 3 -21.14 -30.85 -14.31
C TRP A 3 -22.65 -30.69 -14.54
N ASP A 4 -23.20 -29.55 -14.16
CA ASP A 4 -24.59 -29.19 -14.45
C ASP A 4 -24.63 -28.27 -15.68
N THR A 5 -25.35 -28.68 -16.72
CA THR A 5 -25.45 -27.94 -17.99
C THR A 5 -26.09 -26.56 -17.82
N ARG A 6 -26.85 -26.32 -16.74
CA ARG A 6 -27.40 -24.98 -16.43
C ARG A 6 -26.32 -23.95 -16.12
N LEU A 7 -25.10 -24.38 -15.79
CA LEU A 7 -23.94 -23.49 -15.62
C LEU A 7 -23.39 -22.95 -16.95
N GLU A 8 -23.87 -23.46 -18.10
CA GLU A 8 -23.54 -22.93 -19.42
C GLU A 8 -24.41 -21.72 -19.80
N ASP A 9 -25.63 -21.63 -19.25
CA ASP A 9 -26.54 -20.52 -19.49
C ASP A 9 -26.42 -19.46 -18.39
N SER A 10 -25.82 -18.32 -18.73
CA SER A 10 -25.66 -17.17 -17.84
C SER A 10 -26.99 -16.53 -17.40
N LYS A 11 -28.09 -16.80 -18.10
CA LYS A 11 -29.43 -16.32 -17.73
C LYS A 11 -30.13 -17.22 -16.73
N SER A 12 -29.67 -18.47 -16.57
CA SER A 12 -30.30 -19.45 -15.70
C SER A 12 -30.26 -19.01 -14.23
N GLU A 13 -31.30 -19.37 -13.48
CA GLU A 13 -31.35 -19.08 -12.04
C GLU A 13 -30.20 -19.77 -11.29
N TYR A 14 -29.85 -20.99 -11.71
CA TYR A 14 -28.78 -21.77 -11.12
C TYR A 14 -27.41 -21.09 -11.30
N TYR A 15 -27.11 -20.60 -12.51
CA TYR A 15 -25.88 -19.84 -12.79
C TYR A 15 -25.80 -18.59 -11.92
N LYS A 16 -26.89 -17.82 -11.84
CA LYS A 16 -26.94 -16.57 -11.04
C LYS A 16 -26.73 -16.84 -9.56
N LYS A 17 -27.39 -17.86 -9.02
CA LYS A 17 -27.23 -18.27 -7.62
C LYS A 17 -25.80 -18.72 -7.34
N MET A 18 -25.24 -19.59 -8.17
CA MET A 18 -23.89 -20.12 -7.96
C MET A 18 -22.82 -19.04 -8.12
N SER A 19 -22.90 -18.19 -9.15
CA SER A 19 -21.94 -17.09 -9.35
C SER A 19 -21.98 -16.09 -8.21
N THR A 20 -23.17 -15.82 -7.67
CA THR A 20 -23.33 -14.98 -6.47
C THR A 20 -22.65 -15.61 -5.25
N SER A 21 -22.86 -16.90 -5.01
CA SER A 21 -22.18 -17.62 -3.92
C SER A 21 -20.65 -17.58 -4.03
N VAL A 22 -20.10 -17.72 -5.24
CA VAL A 22 -18.66 -17.60 -5.51
C VAL A 22 -18.14 -16.22 -5.12
N CYS A 23 -18.84 -15.16 -5.52
CA CYS A 23 -18.46 -13.80 -5.15
C CYS A 23 -18.58 -13.53 -3.65
N ILE A 24 -19.66 -14.00 -3.00
CA ILE A 24 -19.82 -13.87 -1.56
C ILE A 24 -18.66 -14.55 -0.82
N PHE A 25 -18.32 -15.78 -1.21
CA PHE A 25 -17.19 -16.51 -0.64
C PHE A 25 -15.88 -15.73 -0.80
N LEU A 26 -15.58 -15.25 -2.01
CA LEU A 26 -14.37 -14.45 -2.27
C LEU A 26 -14.30 -13.21 -1.36
N LEU A 27 -15.42 -12.47 -1.22
CA LEU A 27 -15.48 -11.28 -0.37
C LEU A 27 -15.35 -11.59 1.12
N LYS A 28 -15.84 -12.75 1.57
CA LYS A 28 -15.61 -13.21 2.94
C LYS A 28 -14.14 -13.53 3.15
N VAL A 29 -13.54 -14.31 2.26
CA VAL A 29 -12.11 -14.65 2.32
C VAL A 29 -11.23 -13.40 2.37
N THR A 30 -11.49 -12.40 1.53
CA THR A 30 -10.69 -11.16 1.52
C THR A 30 -10.84 -10.39 2.84
N ARG A 31 -12.05 -10.33 3.40
CA ARG A 31 -12.28 -9.70 4.71
C ARG A 31 -11.56 -10.42 5.86
N TYR A 32 -11.55 -11.75 5.83
CA TYR A 32 -10.89 -12.59 6.84
C TYR A 32 -9.38 -12.71 6.64
N SER A 33 -8.83 -12.17 5.53
CA SER A 33 -7.38 -12.19 5.25
C SER A 33 -6.55 -11.33 6.19
N GLY A 34 -7.15 -10.28 6.79
CA GLY A 34 -6.44 -9.26 7.55
C GLY A 34 -5.52 -8.35 6.71
N SER A 35 -5.49 -8.53 5.38
CA SER A 35 -4.66 -7.73 4.48
C SER A 35 -5.30 -6.37 4.23
N VAL A 36 -4.52 -5.31 4.45
CA VAL A 36 -4.94 -3.94 4.14
C VAL A 36 -5.23 -3.78 2.65
N ALA A 37 -4.45 -4.46 1.80
CA ALA A 37 -4.61 -4.43 0.35
C ALA A 37 -5.91 -5.12 -0.13
N LEU A 38 -6.48 -6.03 0.66
CA LEU A 38 -7.71 -6.76 0.33
C LEU A 38 -8.93 -6.28 1.12
N ARG A 39 -8.84 -5.12 1.80
CA ARG A 39 -9.93 -4.60 2.64
C ARG A 39 -11.11 -4.06 1.83
N LYS A 40 -10.84 -3.48 0.66
CA LYS A 40 -11.84 -2.97 -0.28
C LYS A 40 -11.72 -3.74 -1.60
N VAL A 41 -12.48 -4.83 -1.71
CA VAL A 41 -12.47 -5.69 -2.89
C VAL A 41 -13.87 -5.77 -3.48
N SER A 42 -13.94 -5.71 -4.80
CA SER A 42 -15.13 -6.07 -5.58
C SER A 42 -14.88 -7.35 -6.37
N CYS A 43 -15.94 -8.12 -6.59
CA CYS A 43 -15.90 -9.38 -7.32
C CYS A 43 -16.43 -9.20 -8.74
N LYS A 44 -15.66 -9.63 -9.74
CA LYS A 44 -16.09 -9.70 -11.13
C LYS A 44 -16.07 -11.15 -11.59
N PHE A 45 -17.22 -11.80 -11.50
CA PHE A 45 -17.39 -13.18 -11.96
C PHE A 45 -17.25 -13.27 -13.49
N ARG A 46 -16.46 -14.22 -13.98
CA ARG A 46 -16.19 -14.40 -15.41
C ARG A 46 -16.93 -15.57 -16.02
N GLY A 47 -17.10 -16.66 -15.27
CA GLY A 47 -17.82 -17.84 -15.76
C GLY A 47 -17.42 -19.14 -15.07
N PHE A 48 -18.11 -20.21 -15.46
CA PHE A 48 -17.78 -21.59 -15.09
C PHE A 48 -17.11 -22.31 -16.26
N ARG A 49 -16.23 -23.28 -15.98
CA ARG A 49 -15.70 -24.20 -17.00
C ARG A 49 -15.89 -25.65 -16.59
N ARG A 50 -16.01 -26.50 -17.62
CA ARG A 50 -16.10 -27.95 -17.51
C ARG A 50 -14.82 -28.52 -16.89
N GLY A 51 -14.99 -29.53 -16.03
CA GLY A 51 -13.95 -30.17 -15.22
C GLY A 51 -14.17 -29.89 -13.75
N SER A 52 -14.58 -30.89 -12.96
CA SER A 52 -14.88 -30.87 -11.50
C SER A 52 -15.52 -29.59 -10.90
N VAL A 53 -16.13 -28.75 -11.74
CA VAL A 53 -16.66 -27.39 -11.53
C VAL A 53 -15.59 -26.35 -11.16
N GLN A 54 -14.95 -25.76 -12.18
CA GLN A 54 -14.00 -24.64 -12.03
C GLN A 54 -14.68 -23.28 -12.25
N THR A 55 -14.29 -22.28 -11.46
CA THR A 55 -14.78 -20.90 -11.55
C THR A 55 -13.67 -19.93 -11.94
N PHE A 56 -14.03 -18.91 -12.69
CA PHE A 56 -13.12 -17.82 -13.08
C PHE A 56 -13.67 -16.53 -12.52
N VAL A 57 -12.86 -15.81 -11.75
CA VAL A 57 -13.27 -14.60 -11.05
C VAL A 57 -12.09 -13.65 -10.96
N ASP A 58 -12.34 -12.37 -11.22
CA ASP A 58 -11.38 -11.31 -10.97
C ASP A 58 -11.74 -10.61 -9.65
N ALA A 59 -10.74 -10.45 -8.78
CA ALA A 59 -10.86 -9.64 -7.56
C ALA A 59 -10.27 -8.26 -7.86
N VAL A 60 -11.09 -7.21 -7.82
CA VAL A 60 -10.62 -5.84 -8.04
C VAL A 60 -10.50 -5.14 -6.69
N ALA A 61 -9.25 -4.88 -6.30
CA ALA A 61 -8.92 -4.26 -5.02
C ALA A 61 -8.59 -2.78 -5.19
N GLU A 62 -9.15 -1.94 -4.34
CA GLU A 62 -8.76 -0.53 -4.22
C GLU A 62 -7.71 -0.39 -3.12
N THR A 63 -6.47 -0.05 -3.50
CA THR A 63 -5.35 0.11 -2.56
C THR A 63 -4.95 1.58 -2.43
N THR A 64 -4.72 2.02 -1.19
CA THR A 64 -4.15 3.33 -0.86
C THR A 64 -2.93 3.10 0.05
N PRO A 65 -1.69 3.33 -0.40
CA PRO A 65 -1.27 3.79 -1.74
C PRO A 65 -1.50 2.72 -2.82
N SER A 66 -1.62 3.16 -4.08
CA SER A 66 -1.83 2.36 -5.29
C SER A 66 -0.57 1.60 -5.74
N VAL A 67 0.04 0.86 -4.82
CA VAL A 67 1.07 -0.12 -5.15
C VAL A 67 0.40 -1.49 -5.08
N ALA A 68 0.23 -2.12 -6.25
CA ALA A 68 -0.29 -3.47 -6.29
C ALA A 68 0.62 -4.42 -5.46
N PRO A 69 0.05 -5.22 -4.55
CA PRO A 69 0.82 -6.24 -3.84
C PRO A 69 1.39 -7.27 -4.80
N THR A 70 2.49 -7.91 -4.42
CA THR A 70 3.05 -9.02 -5.22
C THR A 70 2.11 -10.23 -5.23
N GLU A 71 2.21 -11.07 -6.26
CA GLU A 71 1.42 -12.31 -6.37
C GLU A 71 1.57 -13.21 -5.13
N LEU A 72 2.78 -13.29 -4.57
CA LEU A 72 3.06 -14.06 -3.35
C LEU A 72 2.32 -13.47 -2.14
N GLN A 73 2.36 -12.15 -1.95
CA GLN A 73 1.67 -11.48 -0.85
C GLN A 73 0.15 -11.68 -0.93
N VAL A 74 -0.42 -11.61 -2.14
CA VAL A 74 -1.85 -11.88 -2.36
C VAL A 74 -2.19 -13.33 -2.07
N THR A 75 -1.37 -14.26 -2.57
CA THR A 75 -1.56 -15.70 -2.35
C THR A 75 -1.58 -16.05 -0.86
N VAL A 76 -0.58 -15.57 -0.10
CA VAL A 76 -0.51 -15.81 1.35
C VAL A 76 -1.71 -15.18 2.07
N SER A 77 -2.08 -13.94 1.70
CA SER A 77 -3.24 -13.26 2.29
C SER A 77 -4.54 -14.03 2.07
N LEU A 78 -4.77 -14.54 0.85
CA LEU A 78 -5.96 -15.31 0.52
C LEU A 78 -5.97 -16.67 1.22
N ILE A 79 -4.85 -17.39 1.31
CA ILE A 79 -4.75 -18.65 2.04
C ILE A 79 -5.11 -18.44 3.53
N ASN A 80 -4.53 -17.41 4.15
CA ASN A 80 -4.85 -17.06 5.53
C ASN A 80 -6.32 -16.68 5.69
N GLY A 81 -6.87 -15.90 4.74
CA GLY A 81 -8.26 -15.52 4.72
C GLY A 81 -9.22 -16.71 4.63
N ILE A 82 -8.89 -17.71 3.81
CA ILE A 82 -9.65 -18.96 3.70
C ILE A 82 -9.62 -19.70 5.03
N GLN A 83 -8.44 -19.92 5.60
CA GLN A 83 -8.31 -20.63 6.88
C GLN A 83 -9.07 -19.93 8.01
N ASN A 84 -9.00 -18.60 8.07
CA ASN A 84 -9.70 -17.80 9.07
C ASN A 84 -11.22 -17.83 8.87
N TYR A 85 -11.70 -17.72 7.63
CA TYR A 85 -13.11 -17.80 7.32
C TYR A 85 -13.68 -19.19 7.64
N VAL A 86 -13.00 -20.26 7.26
CA VAL A 86 -13.43 -21.65 7.56
C VAL A 86 -13.51 -21.91 9.07
N ARG A 87 -12.60 -21.32 9.86
CA ARG A 87 -12.65 -21.42 11.33
C ARG A 87 -13.69 -20.50 11.97
N SER A 88 -14.23 -19.53 11.24
CA SER A 88 -15.22 -18.58 11.75
C SER A 88 -16.59 -19.23 11.96
N ASN A 89 -17.40 -18.64 12.84
CA ASN A 89 -18.79 -19.08 13.03
C ASN A 89 -19.66 -18.85 11.79
N GLU A 90 -19.26 -17.95 10.89
CA GLU A 90 -20.01 -17.70 9.65
C GLU A 90 -19.93 -18.87 8.67
N SER A 91 -18.82 -19.60 8.64
CA SER A 91 -18.68 -20.79 7.80
C SER A 91 -19.44 -22.00 8.34
N LYS A 92 -19.82 -22.03 9.62
CA LYS A 92 -20.48 -23.21 10.24
C LYS A 92 -21.88 -23.49 9.69
N ASN A 93 -22.53 -22.49 9.11
CA ASN A 93 -23.84 -22.64 8.45
C ASN A 93 -23.75 -22.97 6.96
N ASP A 94 -22.54 -22.90 6.39
CA ASP A 94 -22.28 -23.09 4.97
C ASP A 94 -21.62 -24.46 4.74
N THR A 95 -22.37 -25.37 4.14
CA THR A 95 -21.98 -26.78 3.95
C THR A 95 -20.84 -26.92 2.92
N GLN A 96 -19.79 -27.66 3.29
CA GLN A 96 -18.69 -28.21 2.47
C GLN A 96 -18.36 -27.50 1.15
N PHE A 97 -17.57 -26.43 1.22
CA PHE A 97 -16.93 -25.84 0.03
C PHE A 97 -15.50 -26.35 -0.11
N ILE A 98 -15.19 -26.99 -1.25
CA ILE A 98 -13.80 -27.27 -1.65
C ILE A 98 -13.36 -26.14 -2.56
N PHE A 99 -12.45 -25.31 -2.08
CA PHE A 99 -11.80 -24.27 -2.88
C PHE A 99 -10.39 -24.73 -3.25
N SER A 100 -10.06 -24.68 -4.53
CA SER A 100 -8.73 -25.03 -5.03
C SER A 100 -8.30 -24.02 -6.08
N LEU A 101 -7.11 -23.45 -5.91
CA LEU A 101 -6.48 -22.60 -6.91
C LEU A 101 -5.86 -23.50 -7.97
N SER A 102 -6.52 -23.62 -9.13
CA SER A 102 -6.04 -24.46 -10.23
C SER A 102 -4.94 -23.79 -11.07
N ASN A 103 -4.79 -22.47 -10.95
CA ASN A 103 -3.77 -21.67 -11.62
C ASN A 103 -3.10 -20.72 -10.62
N PRO A 104 -1.86 -20.28 -10.86
CA PRO A 104 -1.23 -19.24 -10.05
C PRO A 104 -2.05 -17.95 -10.10
N ILE A 105 -2.11 -17.24 -8.96
CA ILE A 105 -2.77 -15.94 -8.86
C ILE A 105 -1.95 -14.92 -9.66
N GLN A 106 -2.60 -14.23 -10.58
CA GLN A 106 -2.00 -13.15 -11.35
C GLN A 106 -2.48 -11.81 -10.80
N VAL A 107 -1.55 -10.88 -10.55
CA VAL A 107 -1.87 -9.52 -10.08
C VAL A 107 -1.53 -8.53 -11.17
N ALA A 108 -2.55 -7.82 -11.67
CA ALA A 108 -2.38 -6.75 -12.63
C ALA A 108 -2.70 -5.40 -11.97
N ASP A 109 -1.74 -4.48 -12.02
CA ASP A 109 -1.95 -3.10 -11.60
C ASP A 109 -2.59 -2.31 -12.74
N ASN A 110 -3.90 -2.05 -12.63
CA ASN A 110 -4.68 -1.33 -13.63
C ASN A 110 -4.89 0.15 -13.25
N THR A 111 -4.07 0.70 -12.34
CA THR A 111 -4.22 2.10 -11.90
C THR A 111 -3.88 3.05 -13.07
N PRO A 112 -4.83 3.85 -13.58
CA PRO A 112 -4.53 4.79 -14.66
C PRO A 112 -3.68 5.97 -14.15
N ASP A 113 -2.73 6.42 -14.97
CA ASP A 113 -1.97 7.66 -14.83
C ASP A 113 -1.42 7.92 -13.41
N LYS A 114 -0.48 7.08 -12.97
CA LYS A 114 0.33 7.29 -11.77
C LYS A 114 1.29 8.47 -11.95
N ARG A 115 0.78 9.70 -11.95
CA ARG A 115 1.56 10.94 -12.11
C ARG A 115 1.56 11.78 -10.84
N CYS A 116 2.58 12.62 -10.67
CA CYS A 116 2.74 13.54 -9.55
C CYS A 116 1.56 14.49 -9.38
N ALA A 117 0.85 14.85 -10.46
CA ALA A 117 -0.36 15.67 -10.40
C ALA A 117 -1.43 15.08 -9.46
N ASN A 118 -1.57 13.76 -9.44
CA ASN A 118 -2.56 13.06 -8.61
C ASN A 118 -1.94 12.39 -7.37
N TYR A 119 -0.64 12.09 -7.41
CA TYR A 119 0.03 11.24 -6.42
C TYR A 119 1.12 11.93 -5.59
N SER A 120 1.38 13.23 -5.78
CA SER A 120 2.35 13.99 -4.99
C SER A 120 2.08 13.95 -3.48
N SER A 121 0.81 13.87 -3.07
CA SER A 121 0.40 13.73 -1.66
C SER A 121 0.87 12.44 -0.98
N HIS A 122 1.34 11.46 -1.75
CA HIS A 122 1.92 10.22 -1.23
C HIS A 122 3.42 10.30 -0.94
N CYS A 123 4.09 11.37 -1.37
CA CYS A 123 5.47 11.65 -1.01
C CYS A 123 5.54 12.31 0.38
N SER A 124 6.72 12.27 1.00
CA SER A 124 6.98 13.06 2.21
C SER A 124 6.81 14.56 1.92
N PRO A 125 6.41 15.40 2.90
CA PRO A 125 6.38 16.85 2.72
C PRO A 125 7.74 17.45 2.32
N ASN A 126 8.84 16.77 2.67
CA ASN A 126 10.21 17.17 2.35
C ASN A 126 10.79 16.33 1.20
N ALA A 127 9.94 15.82 0.31
CA ALA A 127 10.33 15.08 -0.87
C ALA A 127 9.81 15.77 -2.15
N ARG A 128 10.60 15.63 -3.20
CA ARG A 128 10.25 15.99 -4.57
C ARG A 128 9.59 14.80 -5.27
N CYS A 129 8.55 15.07 -6.02
CA CYS A 129 7.88 14.09 -6.89
C CYS A 129 8.30 14.32 -8.34
N GLU A 130 8.71 13.25 -9.03
CA GLU A 130 9.04 13.27 -10.46
C GLU A 130 8.25 12.20 -11.22
N ASP A 131 7.69 12.57 -12.37
CA ASP A 131 6.98 11.64 -13.25
C ASP A 131 8.00 10.73 -13.97
N VAL A 132 7.75 9.43 -13.94
CA VAL A 132 8.59 8.42 -14.60
C VAL A 132 7.74 7.50 -15.48
N ASN A 133 8.37 6.81 -16.42
CA ASN A 133 7.63 5.86 -17.27
C ASN A 133 6.96 4.77 -16.41
N GLY A 134 5.62 4.75 -16.44
CA GLY A 134 4.82 3.82 -15.65
C GLY A 134 4.53 4.25 -14.21
N GLY A 135 4.87 5.48 -13.81
CA GLY A 135 4.66 5.90 -12.42
C GLY A 135 5.15 7.30 -12.05
N PHE A 136 5.32 7.48 -10.74
CA PHE A 136 5.96 8.64 -10.13
C PHE A 136 7.02 8.14 -9.15
N LEU A 137 8.09 8.92 -8.99
CA LEU A 137 9.17 8.67 -8.05
C LEU A 137 9.19 9.79 -7.02
N CYS A 138 9.27 9.44 -5.73
CA CYS A 138 9.54 10.40 -4.66
C CYS A 138 11.03 10.35 -4.32
N SER A 139 11.68 11.51 -4.23
CA SER A 139 13.07 11.64 -3.79
C SER A 139 13.15 12.71 -2.70
N CYS A 140 13.79 12.41 -1.56
CA CYS A 140 13.98 13.41 -0.50
C CYS A 140 14.75 14.62 -1.02
N GLU A 141 14.38 15.81 -0.56
CA GLU A 141 15.08 17.04 -0.94
C GLU A 141 16.47 17.12 -0.29
N ASN A 142 17.29 18.07 -0.76
CA ASN A 142 18.61 18.33 -0.19
C ASN A 142 18.52 18.51 1.33
N PHE A 143 19.51 18.00 2.06
CA PHE A 143 19.56 17.97 3.53
C PHE A 143 18.60 17.00 4.20
N TRP A 144 17.80 16.25 3.43
CA TRP A 144 16.94 15.18 3.93
C TRP A 144 17.42 13.82 3.43
N SER A 145 17.52 12.87 4.34
CA SER A 145 17.83 11.48 4.06
C SER A 145 16.58 10.62 4.17
N ASP A 146 16.46 9.68 3.26
CA ASP A 146 15.41 8.68 3.30
C ASP A 146 15.70 7.65 4.39
N THR A 147 14.66 7.28 5.13
CA THR A 147 14.73 6.23 6.16
C THR A 147 13.99 4.96 5.74
N ASN A 148 13.21 4.99 4.66
CA ASN A 148 12.39 3.88 4.22
C ASN A 148 12.99 3.17 2.99
N ARG A 149 13.55 1.99 3.23
CA ARG A 149 14.14 1.16 2.15
C ARG A 149 13.12 0.56 1.19
N THR A 150 11.86 0.46 1.60
CA THR A 150 10.82 -0.24 0.83
C THR A 150 10.06 0.72 -0.08
N LEU A 151 9.92 1.98 0.35
CA LEU A 151 9.20 3.02 -0.38
C LEU A 151 10.00 4.34 -0.28
N PRO A 152 10.91 4.59 -1.23
CA PRO A 152 11.76 5.75 -1.15
C PRO A 152 10.97 7.06 -1.28
N GLY A 153 11.46 8.12 -0.64
CA GLY A 153 10.92 9.49 -0.62
C GLY A 153 9.63 9.66 0.16
N ARG A 154 9.17 8.65 0.90
CA ARG A 154 7.96 8.73 1.74
C ARG A 154 8.24 9.07 3.19
N GLU A 155 9.46 8.83 3.66
CA GLU A 155 9.89 9.15 5.02
C GLU A 155 11.27 9.82 4.99
N CYS A 156 11.24 11.14 4.82
CA CYS A 156 12.43 11.97 4.77
C CYS A 156 12.71 12.56 6.15
N ARG A 157 13.92 12.31 6.68
CA ARG A 157 14.41 12.87 7.93
C ARG A 157 15.61 13.78 7.67
N LEU A 158 15.84 14.73 8.56
CA LEU A 158 16.99 15.61 8.42
C LEU A 158 18.27 14.77 8.45
N SER A 159 19.11 14.93 7.43
CA SER A 159 20.37 14.21 7.31
C SER A 159 21.33 14.61 8.43
N ASP A 160 22.16 13.67 8.86
CA ASP A 160 23.14 13.89 9.93
C ASP A 160 24.13 15.01 9.57
N GLU A 161 24.46 15.16 8.27
CA GLU A 161 25.29 16.24 7.76
C GLU A 161 24.64 17.62 7.95
N ALA A 162 23.34 17.74 7.68
CA ALA A 162 22.61 18.98 7.87
C ALA A 162 22.51 19.36 9.34
N ILE A 163 22.30 18.38 10.22
CA ILE A 163 22.28 18.59 11.67
C ILE A 163 23.63 19.13 12.14
N ALA A 164 24.74 18.53 11.70
CA ALA A 164 26.08 18.98 12.05
C ALA A 164 26.33 20.43 11.60
N LEU A 165 25.92 20.80 10.39
CA LEU A 165 26.06 22.17 9.87
C LEU A 165 25.28 23.18 10.71
N ILE A 166 24.07 22.83 11.16
CA ILE A 166 23.25 23.69 12.03
C ILE A 166 23.97 23.92 13.37
N PHE A 167 24.52 22.88 13.99
CA PHE A 167 25.27 23.03 15.25
C PHE A 167 26.51 23.91 15.08
N VAL A 168 27.27 23.74 14.01
CA VAL A 168 28.44 24.57 13.71
C VAL A 168 28.04 26.03 13.52
N ALA A 169 26.96 26.30 12.77
CA ALA A 169 26.45 27.65 12.58
C ALA A 169 26.04 28.29 13.91
N ILE A 170 25.29 27.57 14.76
CA ILE A 170 24.87 28.06 16.08
C ILE A 170 26.08 28.42 16.94
N LEU A 171 27.09 27.55 17.00
CA LEU A 171 28.31 27.80 17.78
C LEU A 171 29.10 29.01 17.25
N ALA A 172 29.16 29.21 15.94
CA ALA A 172 29.77 30.39 15.35
C ALA A 172 29.00 31.67 15.70
N PHE A 173 27.67 31.64 15.60
CA PHE A 173 26.82 32.79 15.97
C PHE A 173 26.94 33.13 17.45
N THR A 174 26.96 32.15 18.35
CA THR A 174 27.12 32.41 19.79
C THR A 174 28.50 32.99 20.10
N ALA A 175 29.57 32.51 19.45
CA ALA A 175 30.91 33.06 19.60
C ALA A 175 30.98 34.53 19.14
N ILE A 176 30.34 34.87 18.01
CA ILE A 176 30.26 36.25 17.51
C ILE A 176 29.53 37.15 18.51
N ILE A 177 28.40 36.69 19.06
CA ILE A 177 27.63 37.46 20.05
C ILE A 177 28.46 37.71 21.31
N ILE A 178 29.14 36.68 21.82
CA ILE A 178 30.02 36.80 22.99
C ILE A 178 31.14 37.81 22.73
N PHE A 179 31.77 37.74 21.56
CA PHE A 179 32.82 38.68 21.18
C PHE A 179 32.33 40.13 21.15
N VAL A 180 31.15 40.37 20.57
CA VAL A 180 30.54 41.71 20.53
C VAL A 180 30.22 42.23 21.94
N ILE A 181 29.68 41.37 22.82
CA ILE A 181 29.39 41.74 24.22
C ILE A 181 30.69 42.09 24.96
N ILE A 182 31.73 41.27 24.83
CA ILE A 182 33.04 41.53 25.45
C ILE A 182 33.61 42.85 24.95
N ALA A 183 33.63 43.07 23.63
CA ALA A 183 34.11 44.31 23.04
C ALA A 183 33.34 45.54 23.55
N ALA A 184 32.01 45.44 23.67
CA ALA A 184 31.18 46.51 24.23
C ALA A 184 31.52 46.79 25.71
N ILE A 185 31.73 45.76 26.53
CA ILE A 185 32.15 45.92 27.93
C ILE A 185 33.52 46.60 28.02
N TYR A 186 34.49 46.18 27.22
CA TYR A 186 35.82 46.78 27.17
C TYR A 186 35.77 48.26 26.76
N LEU A 187 35.03 48.59 25.70
CA LEU A 187 34.86 49.97 25.25
C LEU A 187 34.18 50.84 26.30
N ASN A 188 33.15 50.30 26.97
CA ASN A 188 32.46 51.03 28.03
C ASN A 188 33.40 51.29 29.22
N ARG A 189 34.23 50.32 29.60
CA ARG A 189 35.21 50.48 30.70
C ARG A 189 36.26 51.56 30.40
N PHE A 190 36.72 51.68 29.16
CA PHE A 190 37.62 52.77 28.73
C PHE A 190 36.97 54.14 28.71
N ARG A 191 35.65 54.22 28.54
CA ARG A 191 34.91 55.50 28.52
C ARG A 191 34.70 56.12 29.90
N TYR A 192 34.92 55.35 30.97
CA TYR A 192 34.76 55.75 32.37
C TYR A 192 36.07 55.77 33.18
N ALA A 193 37.22 55.61 32.51
CA ALA A 193 38.55 55.76 33.09
C ALA A 193 39.17 57.08 32.61
#